data_AF-A0A2D8QQU2-F1
#
_entry.id   AF-A0A2D8QQU2-F1
#
_cell.length_a   1.000
_cell.length_b   1.000
_cell.length_c   1.000
_cell.angle_alpha   90.00
_cell.angle_beta   90.00
_cell.angle_gamma   90.00
#
_symmetry.space_group_name_H-M   'P 1'
#
loop_
_entity.id
_entity.type
_entity.pdbx_description
1 polymer ?
#
loop_
_entity_poly.entity_id
_entity_poly.type
_entity_poly.pdbx_seq_one_letter_code
_entity_poly.pdbx_strand_id
1 'polypeptide(L)'
;MFATIHQCVLMLSLVLVIRASFKSLYIKNPAAQRLCYIKSETGSKYKKRHQVGEKMNTVKKLAIFGIALIGAVSVSADDHNADQQAASMVHINLCYLNEGKSMQDVADLNEDFFGWLKSNDLDPYSILLTPMATSNSPLEPTYDFIEMMTGSYERVGEMWDLVQSSDKGQSLLSGWSDIATCVTRFAHMVHKYQDSEALANSDNRVVEFNRCEARREGVGKLRERHDAILEGRDKNSTNMYWGILLPGAGGEYGVFRHLISYNSMSNYTKALEARNTSERWQASRDYNDNYAQCDGPSVWSGVVQNRAN
;
A
#
# COMPACT_ATOMS: atom_id res chain seq x y z
N MET A 1 67.98 -9.75 -27.49
CA MET A 1 69.17 -9.45 -26.66
C MET A 1 68.68 -8.48 -25.57
N PHE A 2 68.56 -8.96 -24.32
CA PHE A 2 68.35 -8.33 -22.99
C PHE A 2 67.57 -6.98 -22.88
N ALA A 3 66.38 -6.92 -22.25
CA ALA A 3 66.07 -6.73 -20.81
C ALA A 3 66.29 -5.26 -20.34
N THR A 4 65.52 -4.52 -19.51
CA THR A 4 64.58 -4.75 -18.37
C THR A 4 64.03 -3.32 -18.02
N ILE A 5 62.72 -3.02 -17.91
CA ILE A 5 61.83 -2.95 -16.71
C ILE A 5 62.49 -2.43 -15.38
N HIS A 6 62.06 -1.27 -14.82
CA HIS A 6 61.27 -1.07 -13.56
C HIS A 6 61.30 0.34 -12.92
N GLN A 7 60.10 0.80 -12.50
CA GLN A 7 59.69 1.50 -11.24
C GLN A 7 60.36 2.82 -10.76
N CYS A 8 59.82 3.62 -9.82
CA CYS A 8 58.49 4.05 -9.36
C CYS A 8 58.73 4.88 -8.05
N VAL A 9 57.91 5.91 -7.79
CA VAL A 9 57.54 6.49 -6.47
C VAL A 9 58.43 7.52 -5.72
N LEU A 10 57.70 8.51 -5.15
CA LEU A 10 57.91 9.36 -3.94
C LEU A 10 58.67 10.69 -4.11
N MET A 11 58.29 11.82 -3.51
CA MET A 11 57.06 12.33 -2.84
C MET A 11 57.39 13.76 -2.35
N LEU A 12 56.37 14.62 -2.28
CA LEU A 12 56.15 15.72 -1.31
C LEU A 12 57.28 16.72 -0.97
N SER A 13 57.03 18.02 -1.23
CA SER A 13 56.71 19.04 -0.21
C SER A 13 56.94 20.47 -0.76
N LEU A 14 55.88 21.28 -0.91
CA LEU A 14 55.78 22.60 -0.25
C LEU A 14 54.43 23.26 -0.55
N VAL A 15 53.74 23.59 0.53
CA VAL A 15 52.52 24.41 0.61
C VAL A 15 52.94 25.88 0.69
N LEU A 16 52.33 26.78 -0.10
CA LEU A 16 51.68 28.04 0.34
C LEU A 16 51.47 29.05 -0.82
N VAL A 17 50.43 29.86 -0.64
CA VAL A 17 50.10 31.17 -1.27
C VAL A 17 49.10 31.18 -2.44
N ILE A 18 47.82 31.10 -2.08
CA ILE A 18 46.79 32.15 -2.15
C ILE A 18 46.54 32.87 -3.51
N ARG A 19 45.25 32.79 -3.90
CA ARG A 19 44.34 33.76 -4.57
C ARG A 19 44.04 33.62 -6.08
N ALA A 20 42.72 33.57 -6.29
CA ALA A 20 41.94 34.09 -7.41
C ALA A 20 41.75 33.18 -8.63
N SER A 21 40.70 32.36 -8.59
CA SER A 21 39.92 31.99 -9.77
C SER A 21 38.48 31.69 -9.35
N PHE A 22 37.62 32.70 -9.42
CA PHE A 22 36.16 32.55 -9.34
C PHE A 22 35.53 33.37 -10.48
N LYS A 23 35.00 32.65 -11.45
CA LYS A 23 33.94 32.96 -12.44
C LYS A 23 34.08 31.85 -13.49
N SER A 24 33.09 31.06 -13.86
CA SER A 24 31.65 31.10 -13.67
C SER A 24 31.14 29.78 -14.25
N LEU A 25 30.43 28.95 -13.48
CA LEU A 25 29.40 28.07 -14.06
C LEU A 25 28.35 27.80 -12.99
N TYR A 26 27.33 28.65 -13.01
CA TYR A 26 26.12 28.53 -12.21
C TYR A 26 25.16 27.58 -12.95
N ILE A 27 24.93 26.39 -12.41
CA ILE A 27 23.71 25.62 -12.66
C ILE A 27 23.13 25.28 -11.29
N LYS A 28 22.00 25.92 -10.96
CA LYS A 28 21.26 25.74 -9.71
C LYS A 28 20.50 24.41 -9.76
N ASN A 29 20.78 23.52 -8.81
CA ASN A 29 19.89 22.41 -8.45
C ASN A 29 19.46 22.62 -6.98
N PRO A 30 18.20 22.94 -6.67
CA PRO A 30 17.75 23.19 -5.31
C PRO A 30 17.05 21.96 -4.72
N ALA A 31 17.81 20.93 -4.31
CA ALA A 31 17.26 19.81 -3.53
C ALA A 31 18.26 19.10 -2.61
N ALA A 32 19.47 19.62 -2.43
CA ALA A 32 20.48 18.97 -1.59
C ALA A 32 21.15 20.00 -0.67
N GLN A 33 20.43 20.45 0.36
CA GLN A 33 21.02 21.10 1.54
C GLN A 33 19.95 21.27 2.62
N ARG A 34 19.82 20.25 3.50
CA ARG A 34 19.38 20.40 4.90
C ARG A 34 19.69 19.10 5.65
N LEU A 35 20.98 18.87 5.85
CA LEU A 35 21.51 17.93 6.82
C LEU A 35 22.68 18.64 7.48
N CYS A 36 22.44 19.25 8.63
CA CYS A 36 23.44 19.48 9.68
C CYS A 36 22.77 20.01 10.96
N TYR A 37 22.86 19.18 12.00
CA TYR A 37 23.24 19.53 13.38
C TYR A 37 22.50 20.63 14.14
N ILE A 38 21.78 20.22 15.20
CA ILE A 38 21.88 20.88 16.51
C ILE A 38 21.98 19.78 17.57
N LYS A 39 23.08 19.77 18.34
CA LYS A 39 23.27 18.97 19.55
C LYS A 39 23.34 19.93 20.76
N SER A 40 22.69 19.47 21.82
CA SER A 40 22.90 19.69 23.26
C SER A 40 22.57 21.03 23.96
N GLU A 41 21.84 20.80 25.06
CA GLU A 41 21.92 21.42 26.40
C GLU A 41 21.10 22.67 26.71
N THR A 42 19.96 22.44 27.38
CA THR A 42 19.67 23.05 28.69
C THR A 42 18.79 22.11 29.51
N GLY A 43 19.28 21.66 30.67
CA GLY A 43 18.47 20.99 31.68
C GLY A 43 17.86 21.99 32.66
N SER A 44 16.65 21.72 33.17
CA SER A 44 16.26 22.05 34.55
C SER A 44 14.93 21.42 34.93
N LYS A 45 15.01 20.48 35.88
CA LYS A 45 14.09 20.14 36.98
C LYS A 45 12.70 20.80 36.99
N TYR A 46 11.65 19.98 37.06
CA TYR A 46 10.47 20.08 37.97
C TYR A 46 9.66 18.77 37.77
N LYS A 47 8.95 18.13 38.69
CA LYS A 47 8.94 17.97 40.16
C LYS A 47 7.86 16.88 40.40
N LYS A 48 8.20 15.77 41.07
CA LYS A 48 7.24 14.73 41.50
C LYS A 48 6.05 15.35 42.26
N ARG A 49 4.83 14.88 42.01
CA ARG A 49 3.71 14.97 42.98
C ARG A 49 3.04 13.62 43.17
N HIS A 50 3.20 13.15 44.40
CA HIS A 50 2.27 12.44 45.28
C HIS A 50 1.44 11.25 44.77
N GLN A 51 1.85 10.09 45.26
CA GLN A 51 0.96 9.04 45.77
C GLN A 51 0.01 9.60 46.84
N VAL A 52 -1.25 9.19 46.78
CA VAL A 52 -2.13 9.06 47.94
C VAL A 52 -2.68 7.64 47.88
N GLY A 53 -2.32 6.83 48.88
CA GLY A 53 -3.04 5.61 49.21
C GLY A 53 -3.97 5.89 50.38
N GLU A 54 -5.16 5.31 50.35
CA GLU A 54 -6.00 5.04 51.52
C GLU A 54 -6.73 3.71 51.27
N LYS A 55 -6.29 2.65 51.94
CA LYS A 55 -6.87 2.05 53.17
C LYS A 55 -8.06 1.10 52.90
N MET A 56 -7.70 -0.18 52.93
CA MET A 56 -8.55 -1.32 53.30
C MET A 56 -9.37 -1.04 54.56
N ASN A 57 -10.64 -1.47 54.56
CA ASN A 57 -11.34 -1.88 55.77
C ASN A 57 -12.35 -3.00 55.45
N THR A 58 -12.21 -4.09 56.19
CA THR A 58 -13.02 -5.31 56.15
C THR A 58 -14.00 -5.28 57.32
N VAL A 59 -15.32 -5.40 57.10
CA VAL A 59 -16.25 -5.99 58.10
C VAL A 59 -17.41 -6.71 57.39
N LYS A 60 -17.61 -7.97 57.80
CA LYS A 60 -18.63 -8.95 57.39
C LYS A 60 -20.06 -8.55 57.83
N LYS A 61 -21.10 -8.93 57.07
CA LYS A 61 -22.23 -9.78 57.54
C LYS A 61 -23.23 -10.14 56.42
N LEU A 62 -23.78 -11.34 56.59
CA LEU A 62 -24.71 -12.14 55.77
C LEU A 62 -25.98 -11.42 55.29
N ALA A 63 -26.45 -11.77 54.09
CA ALA A 63 -27.85 -12.14 53.84
C ALA A 63 -27.97 -13.01 52.58
N ILE A 64 -28.73 -14.10 52.73
CA ILE A 64 -29.05 -15.15 51.76
C ILE A 64 -30.06 -14.60 50.74
N PHE A 65 -29.80 -14.75 49.44
CA PHE A 65 -30.85 -14.81 48.43
C PHE A 65 -30.40 -15.74 47.29
N GLY A 66 -31.15 -16.83 47.11
CA GLY A 66 -30.92 -17.79 46.04
C GLY A 66 -31.17 -17.15 44.68
N ILE A 67 -30.19 -17.29 43.79
CA ILE A 67 -30.35 -17.00 42.36
C ILE A 67 -30.05 -18.31 41.64
N ALA A 68 -31.07 -18.79 40.95
CA ALA A 68 -30.99 -19.93 40.06
C ALA A 68 -29.90 -19.66 39.00
N LEU A 69 -28.95 -20.58 38.89
CA LEU A 69 -28.02 -20.70 37.77
C LEU A 69 -28.83 -21.01 36.51
N ILE A 70 -29.27 -19.98 35.80
CA ILE A 70 -29.57 -20.09 34.37
C ILE A 70 -28.21 -20.04 33.69
N GLY A 71 -27.74 -21.21 33.25
CA GLY A 71 -26.53 -21.33 32.45
C GLY A 71 -26.65 -20.43 31.22
N ALA A 72 -25.73 -19.50 31.10
CA ALA A 72 -25.52 -18.72 29.89
C ALA A 72 -25.06 -19.68 28.79
N VAL A 73 -26.01 -20.15 27.97
CA VAL A 73 -25.71 -20.52 26.60
C VAL A 73 -25.34 -19.24 25.87
N SER A 74 -24.06 -18.90 25.90
CA SER A 74 -23.50 -17.95 24.94
C SER A 74 -23.47 -18.68 23.60
N VAL A 75 -24.62 -18.70 22.92
CA VAL A 75 -24.62 -18.86 21.47
C VAL A 75 -24.08 -17.54 20.95
N SER A 76 -22.76 -17.47 20.76
CA SER A 76 -22.20 -16.54 19.77
C SER A 76 -22.72 -17.00 18.43
N ALA A 77 -23.87 -16.45 18.05
CA ALA A 77 -24.14 -16.24 16.64
C ALA A 77 -23.19 -15.10 16.24
N ASP A 78 -22.15 -15.43 15.48
CA ASP A 78 -21.42 -14.44 14.67
C ASP A 78 -22.39 -13.92 13.61
N ASP A 79 -23.28 -13.03 14.02
CA ASP A 79 -23.91 -12.09 13.13
C ASP A 79 -22.80 -11.12 12.71
N HIS A 80 -22.08 -11.50 11.65
CA HIS A 80 -21.34 -10.55 10.82
C HIS A 80 -22.37 -9.69 10.06
N ASN A 81 -23.13 -8.88 10.80
CA ASN A 81 -23.83 -7.76 10.22
C ASN A 81 -22.75 -6.76 9.79
N ALA A 82 -22.56 -6.74 8.47
CA ALA A 82 -21.81 -5.77 7.73
C ALA A 82 -22.28 -4.36 8.08
N ASP A 83 -21.62 -3.74 9.05
CA ASP A 83 -21.77 -2.32 9.35
C ASP A 83 -20.38 -1.69 9.57
N GLN A 84 -20.12 -0.66 8.77
CA GLN A 84 -18.85 0.03 8.49
C GLN A 84 -17.97 -0.66 7.43
N GLN A 85 -17.78 0.05 6.32
CA GLN A 85 -16.75 -0.18 5.29
C GLN A 85 -15.39 -0.41 5.97
N ALA A 86 -15.06 -1.66 6.30
CA ALA A 86 -13.80 -2.00 6.92
C ALA A 86 -12.69 -1.56 5.96
N ALA A 87 -11.78 -0.71 6.43
CA ALA A 87 -10.60 -0.37 5.65
C ALA A 87 -9.54 -1.43 5.94
N SER A 88 -8.88 -1.93 4.90
CA SER A 88 -7.67 -2.74 5.03
C SER A 88 -6.43 -1.89 4.76
N MET A 89 -5.31 -2.33 5.33
CA MET A 89 -4.00 -1.78 5.00
C MET A 89 -3.49 -2.46 3.73
N VAL A 90 -2.97 -1.66 2.82
CA VAL A 90 -2.37 -2.14 1.57
C VAL A 90 -0.93 -1.70 1.51
N HIS A 91 -0.04 -2.65 1.29
CA HIS A 91 1.32 -2.40 0.83
C HIS A 91 1.33 -2.59 -0.69
N ILE A 92 1.76 -1.55 -1.40
CA ILE A 92 1.87 -1.52 -2.87
C ILE A 92 3.33 -1.34 -3.25
N ASN A 93 3.87 -2.23 -4.07
CA ASN A 93 5.16 -2.06 -4.72
C ASN A 93 4.94 -1.79 -6.21
N LEU A 94 5.40 -0.63 -6.68
CA LEU A 94 5.38 -0.25 -8.09
C LEU A 94 6.78 -0.48 -8.67
N CYS A 95 6.95 -1.45 -9.56
CA CYS A 95 8.27 -2.03 -9.83
C CYS A 95 8.68 -2.00 -11.29
N TYR A 96 9.98 -1.84 -11.51
CA TYR A 96 10.66 -2.17 -12.75
C TYR A 96 11.54 -3.40 -12.52
N LEU A 97 11.58 -4.32 -13.48
CA LEU A 97 12.52 -5.43 -13.45
C LEU A 97 13.94 -4.91 -13.67
N ASN A 98 14.89 -5.46 -12.92
CA ASN A 98 16.30 -5.20 -13.17
C ASN A 98 16.76 -5.93 -14.44
N GLU A 99 17.91 -5.53 -14.98
CA GLU A 99 18.45 -6.09 -16.22
C GLU A 99 18.60 -7.63 -16.13
N GLY A 100 18.08 -8.33 -17.15
CA GLY A 100 18.16 -9.79 -17.24
C GLY A 100 17.19 -10.55 -16.33
N LYS A 101 16.33 -9.85 -15.57
CA LYS A 101 15.32 -10.44 -14.70
C LYS A 101 13.97 -10.56 -15.40
N SER A 102 13.13 -11.45 -14.89
CA SER A 102 11.85 -11.83 -15.48
C SER A 102 10.74 -11.86 -14.43
N MET A 103 9.49 -11.90 -14.90
CA MET A 103 8.33 -12.13 -14.03
C MET A 103 8.34 -13.52 -13.38
N GLN A 104 9.08 -14.49 -13.94
CA GLN A 104 9.25 -15.80 -13.30
C GLN A 104 10.12 -15.67 -12.05
N ASP A 105 11.20 -14.88 -12.10
CA ASP A 105 12.04 -14.63 -10.92
C ASP A 105 11.21 -14.00 -9.79
N VAL A 106 10.30 -13.08 -10.13
CA VAL A 106 9.35 -12.47 -9.18
C VAL A 106 8.43 -13.53 -8.57
N ALA A 107 7.84 -14.40 -9.40
CA ALA A 107 6.92 -15.44 -8.94
C ALA A 107 7.63 -16.44 -8.00
N ASP A 108 8.85 -16.88 -8.36
CA ASP A 108 9.63 -17.83 -7.58
C ASP A 108 10.02 -17.24 -6.20
N LEU A 109 10.46 -15.98 -6.16
CA LEU A 109 10.76 -15.31 -4.89
C LEU A 109 9.50 -15.12 -4.04
N ASN A 110 8.36 -14.85 -4.67
CA ASN A 110 7.09 -14.66 -3.97
C ASN A 110 6.53 -15.95 -3.39
N GLU A 111 6.66 -17.08 -4.07
CA GLU A 111 6.32 -18.38 -3.51
C GLU A 111 7.10 -18.65 -2.22
N ASP A 112 8.41 -18.40 -2.26
CA ASP A 112 9.31 -18.50 -1.10
C ASP A 112 8.91 -17.53 0.02
N PHE A 113 8.59 -16.28 -0.31
CA PHE A 113 8.22 -15.24 0.63
C PHE A 113 6.90 -15.55 1.34
N PHE A 114 5.84 -15.87 0.59
CA PHE A 114 4.53 -16.17 1.17
C PHE A 114 4.51 -17.52 1.90
N GLY A 115 5.26 -18.51 1.42
CA GLY A 115 5.47 -19.77 2.15
C GLY A 115 6.13 -19.54 3.51
N TRP A 116 7.14 -18.67 3.56
CA TRP A 116 7.80 -18.30 4.80
C TRP A 116 6.88 -17.50 5.73
N LEU A 117 6.14 -16.50 5.24
CA LEU A 117 5.17 -15.76 6.06
C LEU A 117 4.13 -16.69 6.68
N LYS A 118 3.58 -17.63 5.88
CA LYS A 118 2.59 -18.59 6.35
C LYS A 118 3.14 -19.49 7.46
N SER A 119 4.42 -19.87 7.39
CA SER A 119 5.08 -20.63 8.47
C SER A 119 5.26 -19.85 9.77
N ASN A 120 5.03 -18.54 9.75
CA ASN A 120 5.06 -17.63 10.90
C ASN A 120 3.67 -17.05 11.21
N ASP A 121 2.59 -17.75 10.82
CA ASP A 121 1.19 -17.37 11.08
C ASP A 121 0.79 -15.99 10.50
N LEU A 122 1.45 -15.57 9.43
CA LEU A 122 1.15 -14.36 8.67
C LEU A 122 0.78 -14.69 7.23
N ASP A 123 -0.37 -14.22 6.77
CA ASP A 123 -0.91 -14.59 5.46
C ASP A 123 -1.65 -13.43 4.78
N PRO A 124 -0.96 -12.30 4.46
CA PRO A 124 -1.59 -11.22 3.73
C PRO A 124 -2.11 -11.71 2.38
N TYR A 125 -3.29 -11.24 1.96
CA TYR A 125 -3.73 -11.45 0.58
C TYR A 125 -2.74 -10.76 -0.36
N SER A 126 -2.30 -11.45 -1.42
CA SER A 126 -1.36 -10.89 -2.38
C SER A 126 -1.83 -11.08 -3.82
N ILE A 127 -1.64 -10.05 -4.63
CA ILE A 127 -1.89 -10.07 -6.08
C ILE A 127 -0.72 -9.41 -6.81
N LEU A 128 -0.26 -10.09 -7.86
CA LEU A 128 0.74 -9.60 -8.79
C LEU A 128 0.04 -9.12 -10.06
N LEU A 129 0.34 -7.90 -10.50
CA LEU A 129 -0.35 -7.22 -11.59
C LEU A 129 0.65 -6.84 -12.68
N THR A 130 0.33 -7.15 -13.94
CA THR A 130 1.11 -6.79 -15.12
C THR A 130 0.29 -5.89 -16.05
N PRO A 131 0.88 -4.89 -16.70
CA PRO A 131 0.14 -3.90 -17.48
C PRO A 131 -0.49 -4.54 -18.73
N MET A 132 -1.75 -4.21 -19.02
CA MET A 132 -2.43 -4.60 -20.27
C MET A 132 -2.72 -3.40 -21.17
N ALA A 133 -3.26 -2.33 -20.59
CA ALA A 133 -3.57 -1.09 -21.29
C ALA A 133 -3.35 0.09 -20.35
N THR A 134 -2.41 0.97 -20.69
CA THR A 134 -2.10 2.17 -19.89
C THR A 134 -2.09 3.41 -20.79
N SER A 135 -2.23 4.58 -20.18
CA SER A 135 -2.21 5.88 -20.88
C SER A 135 -0.79 6.41 -21.10
N ASN A 136 0.24 5.68 -20.66
CA ASN A 136 1.62 6.06 -20.80
C ASN A 136 2.08 6.03 -22.26
N SER A 137 2.97 6.94 -22.61
CA SER A 137 3.64 6.91 -23.92
C SER A 137 4.48 5.64 -24.05
N PRO A 138 4.58 5.01 -25.24
CA PRO A 138 5.52 3.92 -25.48
C PRO A 138 6.99 4.30 -25.19
N LEU A 139 7.32 5.59 -25.19
CA LEU A 139 8.66 6.10 -24.88
C LEU A 139 8.89 6.34 -23.38
N GLU A 140 7.83 6.34 -22.58
CA GLU A 140 7.85 6.52 -21.12
C GLU A 140 7.04 5.38 -20.50
N PRO A 141 7.56 4.13 -20.59
CA PRO A 141 6.83 2.95 -20.15
C PRO A 141 6.44 3.07 -18.68
N THR A 142 5.27 2.53 -18.36
CA THR A 142 4.84 2.35 -16.98
C THR A 142 5.68 1.28 -16.29
N TYR A 143 5.48 1.09 -14.98
CA TYR A 143 5.98 -0.06 -14.21
C TYR A 143 5.75 -1.39 -14.93
N ASP A 144 6.74 -2.29 -14.86
CA ASP A 144 6.65 -3.64 -15.43
C ASP A 144 5.62 -4.49 -14.68
N PHE A 145 5.49 -4.27 -13.37
CA PHE A 145 4.46 -4.89 -12.55
C PHE A 145 4.14 -4.07 -11.30
N ILE A 146 3.00 -4.40 -10.70
CA ILE A 146 2.59 -3.93 -9.39
C ILE A 146 2.36 -5.15 -8.51
N GLU A 147 2.96 -5.17 -7.33
CA GLU A 147 2.56 -6.10 -6.28
C GLU A 147 1.69 -5.36 -5.27
N MET A 148 0.59 -5.98 -4.88
CA MET A 148 -0.24 -5.49 -3.78
C MET A 148 -0.43 -6.58 -2.74
N MET A 149 -0.06 -6.27 -1.50
CA MET A 149 -0.38 -7.07 -0.33
C MET A 149 -1.41 -6.33 0.52
N THR A 150 -2.45 -7.03 0.96
CA THR A 150 -3.56 -6.48 1.73
C THR A 150 -3.82 -7.31 2.97
N GLY A 151 -4.09 -6.64 4.09
CA GLY A 151 -4.42 -7.28 5.36
C GLY A 151 -4.98 -6.30 6.39
N SER A 152 -5.18 -6.75 7.62
CA SER A 152 -5.42 -5.83 8.73
C SER A 152 -4.17 -4.97 8.97
N TYR A 153 -4.36 -3.79 9.55
CA TYR A 153 -3.24 -2.89 9.88
C TYR A 153 -2.22 -3.56 10.80
N GLU A 154 -2.71 -4.29 11.80
CA GLU A 154 -1.89 -5.05 12.74
C GLU A 154 -1.05 -6.11 12.03
N ARG A 155 -1.68 -6.99 11.23
CA ARG A 155 -0.98 -8.06 10.51
C ARG A 155 0.06 -7.54 9.53
N VAL A 156 -0.25 -6.47 8.79
CA VAL A 156 0.73 -5.85 7.88
C VAL A 156 1.89 -5.25 8.67
N GLY A 157 1.64 -4.67 9.85
CA GLY A 157 2.69 -4.20 10.76
C GLY A 157 3.59 -5.33 11.27
N GLU A 158 2.99 -6.39 11.80
CA GLU A 158 3.69 -7.59 12.29
C GLU A 158 4.55 -8.24 11.18
N MET A 159 4.03 -8.31 9.96
CA MET A 159 4.78 -8.77 8.79
C MET A 159 6.04 -7.94 8.57
N TRP A 160 5.94 -6.61 8.60
CA TRP A 160 7.09 -5.74 8.43
C TRP A 160 8.09 -5.84 9.59
N ASP A 161 7.64 -6.05 10.82
CA ASP A 161 8.51 -6.29 11.96
C ASP A 161 9.26 -7.62 11.82
N LEU A 162 8.58 -8.69 11.38
CA LEU A 162 9.20 -9.99 11.13
C LEU A 162 10.23 -9.93 9.99
N VAL A 163 9.88 -9.26 8.89
CA VAL A 163 10.78 -9.06 7.73
C VAL A 163 12.05 -8.30 8.14
N GLN A 164 11.92 -7.29 9.00
CA GLN A 164 13.05 -6.47 9.43
C GLN A 164 13.92 -7.14 10.50
N SER A 165 13.35 -8.00 11.34
CA SER A 165 14.03 -8.59 12.50
C SER A 165 14.67 -9.95 12.23
N SER A 166 14.39 -10.59 11.09
CA SER A 166 14.85 -11.95 10.78
C SER A 166 15.86 -12.01 9.63
N ASP A 167 16.84 -12.92 9.74
CA ASP A 167 17.82 -13.16 8.68
C ASP A 167 17.17 -13.61 7.37
N LYS A 168 16.13 -14.45 7.43
CA LYS A 168 15.36 -14.88 6.25
C LYS A 168 14.61 -13.70 5.62
N GLY A 169 13.99 -12.83 6.42
CA GLY A 169 13.34 -11.61 5.93
C GLY A 169 14.31 -10.67 5.22
N GLN A 170 15.49 -10.42 5.81
CA GLN A 170 16.54 -9.60 5.18
C GLN A 170 17.08 -10.22 3.88
N SER A 171 17.26 -11.54 3.85
CA SER A 171 17.66 -12.28 2.64
C SER A 171 16.62 -12.14 1.52
N LEU A 172 15.32 -12.27 1.84
CA LEU A 172 14.22 -12.08 0.89
C LEU A 172 14.14 -10.64 0.36
N LEU A 173 14.35 -9.63 1.22
CA LEU A 173 14.43 -8.23 0.81
C LEU A 173 15.62 -7.95 -0.12
N SER A 174 16.77 -8.58 0.13
CA SER A 174 17.93 -8.49 -0.77
C SER A 174 17.62 -9.14 -2.11
N GLY A 175 17.02 -10.33 -2.12
CA GLY A 175 16.59 -11.01 -3.34
C GLY A 175 15.61 -10.16 -4.15
N TRP A 176 14.68 -9.49 -3.48
CA TRP A 176 13.76 -8.54 -4.12
C TRP A 176 14.52 -7.40 -4.81
N SER A 177 15.52 -6.83 -4.15
CA SER A 177 16.33 -5.74 -4.69
C SER A 177 17.20 -6.18 -5.88
N ASP A 178 17.57 -7.47 -5.94
CA ASP A 178 18.29 -8.05 -7.08
C ASP A 178 17.36 -8.25 -8.30
N ILE A 179 16.08 -8.57 -8.06
CA ILE A 179 15.10 -8.85 -9.12
C ILE A 179 14.48 -7.57 -9.68
N ALA A 180 14.14 -6.62 -8.81
CA ALA A 180 13.38 -5.43 -9.20
C ALA A 180 13.75 -4.19 -8.39
N THR A 181 13.58 -3.03 -9.02
CA THR A 181 13.62 -1.73 -8.37
C THR A 181 12.20 -1.23 -8.18
N CYS A 182 11.77 -1.09 -6.92
CA CYS A 182 10.38 -0.75 -6.59
C CYS A 182 10.24 0.57 -5.82
N VAL A 183 9.12 1.25 -6.04
CA VAL A 183 8.65 2.34 -5.19
C VAL A 183 7.52 1.81 -4.32
N THR A 184 7.80 1.69 -3.02
CA THR A 184 6.83 1.23 -2.03
C THR A 184 5.88 2.33 -1.60
N ARG A 185 4.61 1.98 -1.45
CA ARG A 185 3.55 2.84 -0.91
C ARG A 185 2.69 2.04 0.06
N PHE A 186 2.13 2.76 1.02
CA PHE A 186 1.08 2.25 1.87
C PHE A 186 -0.22 3.00 1.61
N ALA A 187 -1.32 2.27 1.54
CA ALA A 187 -2.63 2.83 1.28
C ALA A 187 -3.69 2.23 2.22
N HIS A 188 -4.77 2.96 2.40
CA HIS A 188 -5.99 2.46 3.01
C HIS A 188 -6.93 2.02 1.89
N MET A 189 -7.35 0.76 1.89
CA MET A 189 -8.33 0.26 0.95
C MET A 189 -9.70 0.27 1.60
N VAL A 190 -10.52 1.24 1.22
CA VAL A 190 -11.94 1.29 1.61
C VAL A 190 -12.71 0.37 0.68
N HIS A 191 -13.20 -0.75 1.21
CA HIS A 191 -13.99 -1.70 0.46
C HIS A 191 -15.41 -1.15 0.19
N LYS A 192 -15.82 -1.09 -1.07
CA LYS A 192 -17.16 -0.61 -1.48
C LYS A 192 -18.06 -1.75 -1.93
N TYR A 193 -17.56 -2.67 -2.74
CA TYR A 193 -18.30 -3.84 -3.19
C TYR A 193 -17.39 -5.06 -3.24
N GLN A 194 -17.90 -6.21 -2.77
CA GLN A 194 -17.20 -7.48 -2.81
C GLN A 194 -18.19 -8.60 -3.11
N ASP A 195 -17.92 -9.37 -4.15
CA ASP A 195 -18.55 -10.65 -4.42
C ASP A 195 -17.59 -11.75 -3.92
N SER A 196 -17.79 -12.21 -2.68
CA SER A 196 -16.89 -13.15 -2.01
C SER A 196 -16.78 -14.47 -2.74
N GLU A 197 -17.86 -14.95 -3.37
CA GLU A 197 -17.86 -16.20 -4.13
C GLU A 197 -17.02 -16.06 -5.40
N ALA A 198 -17.23 -15.00 -6.18
CA ALA A 198 -16.46 -14.74 -7.39
C ALA A 198 -14.96 -14.51 -7.08
N LEU A 199 -14.65 -13.87 -5.95
CA LEU A 199 -13.27 -13.64 -5.49
C LEU A 199 -12.59 -14.93 -5.02
N ALA A 200 -13.34 -15.85 -4.39
CA ALA A 200 -12.82 -17.14 -3.95
C ALA A 200 -12.53 -18.08 -5.13
N ASN A 201 -13.38 -18.08 -6.16
CA ASN A 201 -13.39 -19.11 -7.21
C ASN A 201 -12.43 -18.87 -8.40
N SER A 202 -11.62 -17.82 -8.37
CA SER A 202 -10.62 -17.56 -9.41
C SER A 202 -9.39 -16.93 -8.78
N ASP A 203 -8.18 -17.24 -9.28
CA ASP A 203 -6.95 -16.49 -9.00
C ASP A 203 -6.63 -15.44 -10.08
N ASN A 204 -7.24 -15.56 -11.25
CA ASN A 204 -7.04 -14.63 -12.36
C ASN A 204 -7.91 -13.38 -12.21
N ARG A 205 -7.34 -12.23 -12.54
CA ARG A 205 -7.95 -10.92 -12.36
C ARG A 205 -7.73 -10.06 -13.58
N VAL A 206 -8.72 -9.23 -13.89
CA VAL A 206 -8.53 -8.01 -14.67
C VAL A 206 -8.81 -6.87 -13.72
N VAL A 207 -7.81 -6.01 -13.50
CA VAL A 207 -7.88 -4.92 -12.53
C VAL A 207 -7.81 -3.59 -13.26
N GLU A 208 -8.83 -2.78 -13.05
CA GLU A 208 -8.89 -1.39 -13.50
C GLU A 208 -8.48 -0.48 -12.34
N PHE A 209 -7.46 0.36 -12.56
CA PHE A 209 -7.17 1.50 -11.70
C PHE A 209 -7.53 2.79 -12.39
N ASN A 210 -8.30 3.64 -11.73
CA ASN A 210 -8.55 5.00 -12.18
C ASN A 210 -8.04 5.99 -11.13
N ARG A 211 -6.98 6.73 -11.46
CA ARG A 211 -6.43 7.79 -10.60
C ARG A 211 -7.38 8.97 -10.63
N CYS A 212 -7.70 9.49 -9.45
CA CYS A 212 -8.56 10.65 -9.28
C CYS A 212 -7.96 11.62 -8.27
N GLU A 213 -8.00 12.90 -8.60
CA GLU A 213 -7.66 14.00 -7.71
C GLU A 213 -8.95 14.60 -7.14
N ALA A 214 -9.09 14.55 -5.81
CA ALA A 214 -10.25 15.07 -5.13
C ALA A 214 -10.35 16.59 -5.31
N ARG A 215 -11.54 17.07 -5.70
CA ARG A 215 -11.83 18.50 -5.69
C ARG A 215 -12.01 18.99 -4.28
N ARG A 216 -11.51 20.19 -3.99
CA ARG A 216 -11.56 20.77 -2.65
C ARG A 216 -12.99 20.92 -2.13
N GLU A 217 -13.90 21.35 -3.00
CA GLU A 217 -15.34 21.49 -2.73
C GLU A 217 -16.08 20.14 -2.67
N GLY A 218 -15.53 19.12 -3.32
CA GLY A 218 -16.13 17.79 -3.44
C GLY A 218 -15.70 16.79 -2.37
N VAL A 219 -14.55 17.00 -1.73
CA VAL A 219 -13.91 16.00 -0.85
C VAL A 219 -14.82 15.56 0.30
N GLY A 220 -15.57 16.48 0.90
CA GLY A 220 -16.52 16.17 1.99
C GLY A 220 -17.74 15.37 1.56
N LYS A 221 -17.99 15.27 0.24
CA LYS A 221 -19.15 14.58 -0.35
C LYS A 221 -18.78 13.30 -1.09
N LEU A 222 -17.49 12.99 -1.23
CA LEU A 222 -17.02 11.82 -1.98
C LEU A 222 -17.57 10.51 -1.41
N ARG A 223 -17.61 10.39 -0.07
CA ARG A 223 -18.14 9.20 0.59
C ARG A 223 -19.61 8.97 0.22
N GLU A 224 -20.46 9.96 0.46
CA GLU A 224 -21.89 9.91 0.12
C GLU A 224 -22.10 9.62 -1.36
N ARG A 225 -21.31 10.25 -2.24
CA ARG A 225 -21.39 10.00 -3.68
C ARG A 225 -21.02 8.57 -4.05
N HIS A 226 -19.98 8.00 -3.46
CA HIS A 226 -19.61 6.60 -3.69
C HIS A 226 -20.67 5.65 -3.14
N ASP A 227 -21.27 5.95 -1.99
CA ASP A 227 -22.33 5.15 -1.39
C ASP A 227 -23.60 5.18 -2.29
N ALA A 228 -23.98 6.35 -2.82
CA ALA A 228 -25.07 6.47 -3.79
C ALA A 228 -24.80 5.72 -5.12
N ILE A 229 -23.54 5.67 -5.58
CA ILE A 229 -23.15 4.87 -6.76
C ILE A 229 -23.33 3.37 -6.46
N LEU A 230 -22.98 2.93 -5.25
CA LEU A 230 -23.14 1.54 -4.83
C LEU A 230 -24.63 1.16 -4.72
N GLU A 231 -25.44 2.02 -4.12
CA GLU A 231 -26.89 1.81 -3.99
C GLU A 231 -27.58 1.75 -5.36
N GLY A 232 -27.13 2.59 -6.31
CA GLY A 232 -27.59 2.59 -7.69
C GLY A 232 -26.95 1.54 -8.60
N ARG A 233 -26.13 0.63 -8.06
CA ARG A 233 -25.42 -0.39 -8.85
C ARG A 233 -26.42 -1.34 -9.52
N ASP A 234 -26.26 -1.53 -10.83
CA ASP A 234 -27.04 -2.52 -11.58
C ASP A 234 -26.71 -3.94 -11.08
N LYS A 235 -27.72 -4.77 -10.83
CA LYS A 235 -27.58 -6.16 -10.42
C LYS A 235 -26.82 -7.00 -11.45
N ASN A 236 -26.84 -6.60 -12.72
CA ASN A 236 -26.11 -7.24 -13.82
C ASN A 236 -24.68 -6.71 -13.99
N SER A 237 -24.20 -5.81 -13.12
CA SER A 237 -22.82 -5.32 -13.16
C SER A 237 -21.84 -6.48 -12.99
N THR A 238 -20.85 -6.55 -13.88
CA THR A 238 -19.95 -7.70 -14.02
C THR A 238 -18.67 -7.62 -13.18
N ASN A 239 -18.43 -6.50 -12.48
CA ASN A 239 -17.30 -6.38 -11.56
C ASN A 239 -17.57 -7.21 -10.30
N MET A 240 -16.56 -7.90 -9.80
CA MET A 240 -16.64 -8.68 -8.56
C MET A 240 -16.10 -7.91 -7.35
N TYR A 241 -15.39 -6.81 -7.59
CA TYR A 241 -14.82 -6.00 -6.53
C TYR A 241 -14.79 -4.52 -6.92
N TRP A 242 -14.99 -3.67 -5.93
CA TRP A 242 -14.68 -2.24 -5.99
C TRP A 242 -14.12 -1.78 -4.66
N GLY A 243 -12.92 -1.19 -4.69
CA GLY A 243 -12.30 -0.52 -3.56
C GLY A 243 -11.82 0.89 -3.93
N ILE A 244 -11.60 1.69 -2.90
CA ILE A 244 -10.97 3.01 -2.99
C ILE A 244 -9.63 2.96 -2.26
N LEU A 245 -8.54 3.16 -3.00
CA LEU A 245 -7.19 3.29 -2.46
C LEU A 245 -6.93 4.75 -2.07
N LEU A 246 -6.90 5.01 -0.76
CA LEU A 246 -6.50 6.29 -0.19
C LEU A 246 -5.01 6.22 0.20
N PRO A 247 -4.20 7.25 -0.09
CA PRO A 247 -2.78 7.25 0.24
C PRO A 247 -2.60 7.32 1.76
N GLY A 248 -1.82 6.39 2.31
CA GLY A 248 -1.42 6.38 3.72
C GLY A 248 0.02 6.89 3.91
N ALA A 249 0.98 6.31 3.15
CA ALA A 249 2.36 6.76 3.12
C ALA A 249 3.00 6.55 1.72
N GLY A 250 3.84 7.50 1.28
CA GLY A 250 4.50 7.45 -0.03
C GLY A 250 3.61 7.81 -1.23
N GLY A 251 2.38 8.28 -1.00
CA GLY A 251 1.43 8.72 -2.04
C GLY A 251 1.22 10.24 -2.09
N GLU A 252 0.56 10.71 -3.15
CA GLU A 252 0.18 12.12 -3.34
C GLU A 252 -1.03 12.50 -2.47
N TYR A 253 -0.94 13.61 -1.74
CA TYR A 253 -2.08 14.12 -0.96
C TYR A 253 -3.24 14.55 -1.88
N GLY A 254 -4.48 14.25 -1.47
CA GLY A 254 -5.67 14.58 -2.26
C GLY A 254 -5.91 13.68 -3.47
N VAL A 255 -5.04 12.71 -3.74
CA VAL A 255 -5.16 11.78 -4.86
C VAL A 255 -5.53 10.40 -4.34
N PHE A 256 -6.56 9.79 -4.91
CA PHE A 256 -6.98 8.43 -4.62
C PHE A 256 -7.12 7.63 -5.90
N ARG A 257 -7.30 6.31 -5.78
CA ARG A 257 -7.56 5.44 -6.94
C ARG A 257 -8.80 4.59 -6.71
N HIS A 258 -9.69 4.56 -7.70
CA HIS A 258 -10.64 3.46 -7.80
C HIS A 258 -9.89 2.21 -8.22
N LEU A 259 -10.14 1.10 -7.53
CA LEU A 259 -9.70 -0.24 -7.93
C LEU A 259 -10.96 -1.06 -8.20
N ILE A 260 -11.15 -1.48 -9.45
CA ILE A 260 -12.28 -2.32 -9.84
C ILE A 260 -11.72 -3.62 -10.40
N SER A 261 -12.21 -4.76 -9.94
CA SER A 261 -11.74 -6.06 -10.43
C SER A 261 -12.85 -6.86 -11.10
N TYR A 262 -12.45 -7.60 -12.12
CA TYR A 262 -13.26 -8.51 -12.93
C TYR A 262 -12.56 -9.87 -12.98
N ASN A 263 -13.34 -10.94 -13.11
CA ASN A 263 -12.81 -12.30 -13.21
C ASN A 263 -12.26 -12.63 -14.62
N SER A 264 -12.54 -11.80 -15.63
CA SER A 264 -12.15 -12.06 -17.02
C SER A 264 -12.23 -10.80 -17.88
N MET A 265 -11.53 -10.83 -19.01
CA MET A 265 -11.58 -9.76 -20.01
C MET A 265 -12.95 -9.64 -20.69
N SER A 266 -13.70 -10.75 -20.80
CA SER A 266 -15.08 -10.71 -21.29
C SER A 266 -15.98 -9.91 -20.35
N ASN A 267 -15.84 -10.10 -19.04
CA ASN A 267 -16.62 -9.33 -18.06
C ASN A 267 -16.20 -7.87 -17.99
N TYR A 268 -14.90 -7.58 -18.14
CA TYR A 268 -14.40 -6.21 -18.27
C TYR A 268 -14.97 -5.49 -19.51
N THR A 269 -14.93 -6.13 -20.68
CA THR A 269 -15.43 -5.53 -21.93
C THR A 269 -16.95 -5.35 -21.93
N LYS A 270 -17.72 -6.27 -21.33
CA LYS A 270 -19.15 -6.05 -21.05
C LYS A 270 -19.40 -4.83 -20.14
N ALA A 271 -18.54 -4.62 -19.15
CA ALA A 271 -18.64 -3.43 -18.31
C ALA A 271 -18.33 -2.15 -19.09
N LEU A 272 -17.36 -2.18 -20.01
CA LEU A 272 -17.07 -1.06 -20.90
C LEU A 272 -18.27 -0.75 -21.82
N GLU A 273 -18.88 -1.77 -22.41
CA GLU A 273 -20.08 -1.62 -23.23
C GLU A 273 -21.22 -0.97 -22.44
N ALA A 274 -21.50 -1.47 -21.23
CA ALA A 274 -22.53 -0.91 -20.35
C ALA A 274 -22.24 0.54 -19.90
N ARG A 275 -20.98 0.98 -19.95
CA ARG A 275 -20.59 2.38 -19.68
C ARG A 275 -20.67 3.28 -20.91
N ASN A 276 -20.83 2.71 -22.11
CA ASN A 276 -20.86 3.47 -23.35
C ASN A 276 -22.27 4.01 -23.67
N THR A 277 -22.85 4.76 -22.72
CA THR A 277 -24.18 5.40 -22.88
C THR A 277 -24.11 6.88 -22.53
N SER A 278 -25.01 7.67 -23.09
CA SER A 278 -25.01 9.14 -22.90
C SER A 278 -25.18 9.54 -21.42
N GLU A 279 -25.97 8.77 -20.68
CA GLU A 279 -26.27 8.95 -19.26
C GLU A 279 -25.03 8.66 -18.41
N ARG A 280 -24.29 7.58 -18.74
CA ARG A 280 -23.04 7.23 -18.05
C ARG A 280 -21.93 8.25 -18.34
N TRP A 281 -21.87 8.76 -19.56
CA TRP A 281 -20.97 9.87 -19.92
C TRP A 281 -21.31 11.15 -19.13
N GLN A 282 -22.59 11.49 -18.99
CA GLN A 282 -23.04 12.62 -18.18
C GLN A 282 -22.70 12.43 -16.70
N ALA A 283 -22.98 11.26 -16.12
CA ALA A 283 -22.66 10.94 -14.74
C ALA A 283 -21.14 10.99 -14.47
N SER A 284 -20.33 10.58 -15.44
CA SER A 284 -18.86 10.68 -15.36
C SER A 284 -18.39 12.13 -15.40
N ARG A 285 -19.00 12.98 -16.25
CA ARG A 285 -18.70 14.42 -16.24
C ARG A 285 -19.10 15.09 -14.93
N ASP A 286 -20.32 14.84 -14.45
CA ASP A 286 -20.78 15.31 -13.14
C ASP A 286 -19.83 14.90 -12.01
N TYR A 287 -19.37 13.64 -12.01
CA TYR A 287 -18.36 13.18 -11.06
C TYR A 287 -17.06 13.99 -11.16
N ASN A 288 -16.56 14.16 -12.39
CA ASN A 288 -15.33 14.90 -12.67
C ASN A 288 -15.41 16.38 -12.35
N ASP A 289 -16.58 17.00 -12.51
CA ASP A 289 -16.79 18.43 -12.31
C ASP A 289 -17.02 18.77 -10.84
N ASN A 290 -17.69 17.89 -10.08
CA ASN A 290 -18.15 18.20 -8.73
C ASN A 290 -17.40 17.48 -7.60
N TYR A 291 -16.72 16.37 -7.89
CA TYR A 291 -16.20 15.48 -6.84
C TYR A 291 -14.70 15.22 -6.97
N ALA A 292 -14.26 14.67 -8.09
CA ALA A 292 -12.84 14.37 -8.31
C ALA A 292 -12.53 14.26 -9.80
N GLN A 293 -11.42 14.88 -10.23
CA GLN A 293 -10.93 14.79 -11.60
C GLN A 293 -10.15 13.49 -11.78
N CYS A 294 -10.59 12.62 -12.67
CA CYS A 294 -9.96 11.34 -12.95
C CYS A 294 -9.25 11.33 -14.31
N ASP A 295 -8.10 10.66 -14.37
CA ASP A 295 -7.22 10.64 -15.55
C ASP A 295 -7.65 9.60 -16.59
N GLY A 296 -8.57 8.70 -16.21
CA GLY A 296 -8.98 7.56 -17.01
C GLY A 296 -8.35 6.25 -16.52
N PRO A 297 -8.92 5.11 -16.93
CA PRO A 297 -8.51 3.81 -16.42
C PRO A 297 -7.20 3.31 -17.03
N SER A 298 -6.36 2.72 -16.19
CA SER A 298 -5.35 1.74 -16.60
C SER A 298 -5.85 0.34 -16.28
N VAL A 299 -5.49 -0.64 -17.12
CA VAL A 299 -5.94 -2.02 -17.02
C VAL A 299 -4.74 -2.94 -16.86
N TRP A 300 -4.86 -3.86 -15.92
CA TRP A 300 -3.82 -4.77 -15.50
C TRP A 300 -4.34 -6.20 -15.46
N SER A 301 -3.53 -7.15 -15.91
CA SER A 301 -3.76 -8.57 -15.70
C SER A 301 -3.22 -8.94 -14.33
N GLY A 302 -3.99 -9.66 -13.52
CA GLY A 302 -3.61 -10.02 -12.17
C GLY A 302 -3.66 -11.51 -11.89
N VAL A 303 -2.73 -11.96 -11.06
CA VAL A 303 -2.66 -13.32 -10.54
C VAL A 303 -2.53 -13.25 -9.03
N VAL A 304 -3.48 -13.86 -8.32
CA VAL A 304 -3.41 -14.02 -6.86
C VAL A 304 -2.22 -14.91 -6.52
N GLN A 305 -1.33 -14.39 -5.65
CA GLN A 305 -0.12 -15.09 -5.21
C GLN A 305 -0.31 -15.72 -3.83
N ASN A 306 -1.14 -15.12 -2.98
CA ASN A 306 -1.47 -15.64 -1.66
C ASN A 306 -2.89 -15.25 -1.24
N ARG A 307 -3.54 -16.13 -0.47
CA ARG A 307 -4.85 -15.89 0.15
C ARG A 307 -4.70 -15.92 1.66
N ALA A 308 -5.34 -14.98 2.35
CA ALA A 308 -5.52 -15.06 3.78
C ALA A 308 -6.42 -16.28 4.10
N ASN A 309 -6.05 -17.05 5.12
CA ASN A 309 -6.84 -18.17 5.63
C ASN A 309 -7.85 -17.70 6.68
#